data_AF-A0A9E5UWR6-F1
#
_entry.id   AF-A0A9E5UWR6-F1
#
_cell.length_a   1.000
_cell.length_b   1.000
_cell.length_c   1.000
_cell.angle_alpha   90.00
_cell.angle_beta   90.00
_cell.angle_gamma   90.00
#
_symmetry.space_group_name_H-M   'P 1'
#
loop_
_entity.id
_entity.type
_entity.pdbx_description
1 polymer ?
#
loop_
_entity_poly.entity_id
_entity_poly.type
_entity_poly.pdbx_seq_one_letter_code
_entity_poly.pdbx_strand_id
1 'polypeptide(L)'
;MSRITPLKQLWLHPLGHGSLLALLSLLAGCESVSLGGEAVALTTFTAPPPSAQPYGVEGTLTEQELTALVHLSFPQSYDAISSRLGFPAKRDAAADYYQVEGTNNWVAVWYNGAIATGYGISE
;
A
#
# COMPACT_ATOMS: atom_id res chain seq x y z
N MET A 1 50.10 22.58 -20.28
CA MET A 1 49.97 23.14 -21.66
C MET A 1 48.90 22.32 -22.38
N SER A 2 47.90 22.80 -23.08
CA SER A 2 47.28 24.10 -23.34
C SER A 2 45.90 23.78 -23.95
N ARG A 3 44.88 24.57 -23.61
CA ARG A 3 43.53 24.50 -24.17
C ARG A 3 43.56 24.82 -25.66
N ILE A 4 42.77 24.14 -26.50
CA ILE A 4 42.27 24.74 -27.75
C ILE A 4 40.88 24.17 -28.09
N THR A 5 39.85 24.97 -27.84
CA THR A 5 38.56 24.95 -28.53
C THR A 5 38.70 25.69 -29.87
N PRO A 6 37.87 25.42 -30.88
CA PRO A 6 37.40 26.52 -31.73
C PRO A 6 35.87 26.61 -31.78
N LEU A 7 35.39 27.82 -31.45
CA LEU A 7 34.08 28.37 -31.77
C LEU A 7 34.12 29.00 -33.19
N LYS A 8 33.04 28.81 -33.97
CA LYS A 8 32.52 29.69 -35.05
C LYS A 8 31.05 29.26 -35.25
N GLN A 9 29.97 29.94 -34.81
CA GLN A 9 29.39 31.23 -35.27
C GLN A 9 29.33 31.28 -36.82
N LEU A 10 28.20 31.48 -37.55
CA LEU A 10 27.00 32.29 -37.30
C LEU A 10 25.98 32.18 -38.48
N TRP A 11 24.72 32.59 -38.26
CA TRP A 11 23.59 32.97 -39.18
C TRP A 11 22.69 31.85 -39.77
N LEU A 12 21.40 31.69 -39.40
CA LEU A 12 20.12 32.46 -39.60
C LEU A 12 19.39 32.26 -40.95
N HIS A 13 18.07 32.01 -40.83
CA HIS A 13 17.06 31.43 -41.76
C HIS A 13 16.72 32.21 -43.05
N PRO A 14 15.89 31.66 -43.99
CA PRO A 14 14.43 31.91 -43.89
C PRO A 14 13.46 30.84 -44.46
N LEU A 15 12.26 30.82 -43.86
CA LEU A 15 10.90 30.74 -44.44
C LEU A 15 10.58 29.66 -45.50
N GLY A 16 9.87 28.61 -45.05
CA GLY A 16 8.97 27.80 -45.88
C GLY A 16 7.58 27.77 -45.25
N HIS A 17 6.67 28.58 -45.79
CA HIS A 17 5.24 28.57 -45.45
C HIS A 17 4.54 27.37 -46.09
N GLY A 18 3.73 26.68 -45.29
CA GLY A 18 2.72 25.71 -45.71
C GLY A 18 2.15 25.05 -44.45
N SER A 19 1.10 25.61 -43.86
CA SER A 19 -0.29 25.12 -43.99
C SER A 19 -0.40 23.61 -43.76
N LEU A 20 -1.30 23.06 -42.96
CA LEU A 20 -2.40 23.53 -42.12
C LEU A 20 -2.95 22.22 -41.51
N LEU A 21 -3.28 22.21 -40.22
CA LEU A 21 -4.25 21.30 -39.58
C LEU A 21 -4.04 19.77 -39.69
N ALA A 22 -3.53 19.18 -38.61
CA ALA A 22 -4.08 17.99 -37.94
C ALA A 22 -3.50 17.96 -36.52
N LEU A 23 -4.10 18.64 -35.53
CA LEU A 23 -5.14 18.09 -34.66
C LEU A 23 -5.03 16.56 -34.48
N LEU A 24 -4.10 16.12 -33.64
CA LEU A 24 -4.31 14.94 -32.79
C LEU A 24 -3.86 15.25 -31.37
N SER A 25 -4.81 15.81 -30.63
CA SER A 25 -4.88 15.67 -29.19
C SER A 25 -5.10 14.18 -28.87
N LEU A 26 -4.03 13.40 -28.72
CA LEU A 26 -4.12 12.13 -28.01
C LEU A 26 -3.76 12.38 -26.55
N LEU A 27 -4.83 12.47 -25.76
CA LEU A 27 -4.98 12.02 -24.38
C LEU A 27 -3.65 11.72 -23.67
N ALA A 28 -3.22 12.52 -22.69
CA ALA A 28 -3.74 12.41 -21.33
C ALA A 28 -3.95 10.94 -20.86
N GLY A 29 -2.96 10.09 -21.09
CA GLY A 29 -2.76 8.85 -20.32
C GLY A 29 -1.86 9.13 -19.12
N CYS A 30 -2.18 10.16 -18.33
CA CYS A 30 -1.73 10.21 -16.95
C CYS A 30 -2.50 9.09 -16.25
N GLU A 31 -1.95 7.87 -16.27
CA GLU A 31 -2.36 6.85 -15.31
C GLU A 31 -1.82 7.27 -13.94
N SER A 32 -2.31 8.41 -13.44
CA SER A 32 -2.53 8.55 -12.02
C SER A 32 -3.59 7.51 -11.71
N VAL A 33 -3.13 6.27 -11.48
CA VAL A 33 -3.80 5.32 -10.62
C VAL A 33 -3.98 6.08 -9.31
N SER A 34 -5.13 6.74 -9.22
CA SER A 34 -5.74 7.12 -7.97
C SER A 34 -6.09 5.80 -7.31
N LEU A 35 -5.11 5.18 -6.67
CA LEU A 35 -5.37 4.35 -5.49
C LEU A 35 -5.94 5.34 -4.47
N GLY A 36 -7.22 5.64 -4.66
CA GLY A 36 -8.02 6.36 -3.68
C GLY A 36 -7.87 5.59 -2.39
N GLY A 37 -7.13 6.19 -1.48
CA GLY A 37 -7.09 5.75 -0.10
C GLY A 37 -8.49 5.90 0.45
N GLU A 38 -9.16 4.77 0.61
CA GLU A 38 -10.13 4.60 1.69
C GLU A 38 -9.68 3.36 2.46
N ALA A 39 -9.22 3.58 3.69
CA ALA A 39 -9.01 2.50 4.64
C ALA A 39 -10.38 1.88 4.95
N VAL A 40 -10.66 0.72 4.36
CA VAL A 40 -11.84 -0.11 4.67
C VAL A 40 -11.38 -1.18 5.67
N ALA A 41 -11.95 -1.42 6.85
CA ALA A 41 -12.91 -0.69 7.67
C ALA A 41 -12.55 -1.05 9.13
N LEU A 42 -12.40 -0.06 10.00
CA LEU A 42 -12.29 -0.24 11.45
C LEU A 42 -13.55 -0.97 11.95
N THR A 43 -13.49 -2.29 12.02
CA THR A 43 -14.52 -3.08 12.67
C THR A 43 -14.11 -3.22 14.12
N THR A 44 -14.88 -2.62 15.02
CA THR A 44 -14.64 -2.80 16.46
C THR A 44 -15.03 -4.22 16.86
N PHE A 45 -14.24 -4.80 17.75
CA PHE A 45 -14.51 -6.11 18.35
C PHE A 45 -14.04 -6.10 19.80
N THR A 46 -14.35 -7.12 20.59
CA THR A 46 -13.96 -7.13 22.02
C THR A 46 -12.72 -7.99 22.26
N ALA A 47 -12.67 -9.18 21.66
CA ALA A 47 -11.56 -10.12 21.80
C ALA A 47 -11.65 -11.18 20.68
N PRO A 48 -10.58 -11.95 20.43
CA PRO A 48 -10.64 -13.10 19.53
C PRO A 48 -11.77 -14.05 19.94
N PRO A 49 -12.57 -14.56 18.98
CA PRO A 49 -13.69 -15.44 19.30
C PRO A 49 -13.18 -16.76 19.90
N PRO A 50 -14.01 -17.49 20.67
CA PRO A 50 -13.62 -18.78 21.24
C PRO A 50 -13.23 -19.84 20.20
N SER A 51 -13.68 -19.69 18.95
CA SER A 51 -13.29 -20.53 17.82
C SER A 51 -11.84 -20.32 17.38
N ALA A 52 -11.26 -19.14 17.64
CA ALA A 52 -9.90 -18.82 17.23
C ALA A 52 -8.89 -19.66 18.01
N GLN A 53 -8.13 -20.48 17.26
CA GLN A 53 -7.15 -21.39 17.81
C GLN A 53 -5.79 -20.68 17.95
N PRO A 54 -4.98 -21.03 18.96
CA PRO A 54 -3.59 -20.62 19.00
C PRO A 54 -2.87 -21.02 17.71
N TYR A 55 -2.18 -20.07 17.08
CA TYR A 55 -1.45 -20.33 15.84
C TYR A 55 0.05 -20.57 16.11
N GLY A 56 0.64 -19.85 17.07
CA GLY A 56 2.04 -20.00 17.45
C GLY A 56 2.40 -19.24 18.73
N VAL A 57 3.70 -19.12 19.01
CA VAL A 57 4.24 -18.31 20.12
C VAL A 57 4.43 -16.84 19.75
N GLU A 58 4.47 -16.56 18.44
CA GLU A 58 4.52 -15.22 17.84
C GLU A 58 3.10 -14.73 17.59
N GLY A 59 2.88 -13.42 17.72
CA GLY A 59 1.54 -12.84 17.54
C GLY A 59 1.32 -11.53 18.26
N THR A 60 2.40 -10.84 18.63
CA THR A 60 2.36 -9.52 19.22
C THR A 60 2.71 -8.49 18.15
N LEU A 61 1.97 -7.38 18.09
CA LEU A 61 2.28 -6.23 17.25
C LEU A 61 2.94 -5.15 18.09
N THR A 62 4.09 -4.68 17.62
CA THR A 62 4.69 -3.43 18.06
C THR A 62 3.87 -2.23 17.59
N GLU A 63 4.10 -1.05 18.18
CA GLU A 63 3.49 0.21 17.73
C GLU A 63 3.83 0.52 16.25
N GLN A 64 5.03 0.16 15.81
CA GLN A 64 5.47 0.36 14.43
C GLN A 64 4.67 -0.52 13.47
N GLU A 65 4.44 -1.79 13.81
CA GLU A 65 3.66 -2.72 12.99
C GLU A 65 2.18 -2.36 12.96
N LEU A 66 1.63 -1.91 14.09
CA LEU A 66 0.27 -1.39 14.14
C LEU A 66 0.11 -0.15 13.26
N THR A 67 1.04 0.81 13.36
CA THR A 67 1.04 2.00 12.49
C THR A 67 1.15 1.61 11.02
N ALA A 68 2.01 0.64 10.73
CA ALA A 68 2.18 0.08 9.41
C ALA A 68 0.89 -0.54 8.85
N LEU A 69 0.14 -1.29 9.66
CA LEU A 69 -1.14 -1.89 9.30
C LEU A 69 -2.21 -0.83 8.98
N VAL A 70 -2.30 0.21 9.81
CA VAL A 70 -3.27 1.33 9.65
C VAL A 70 -3.09 2.05 8.30
N HIS A 71 -1.86 2.10 7.78
CA HIS A 71 -1.54 2.77 6.52
C HIS A 71 -1.54 1.82 5.30
N LEU A 72 -1.88 0.54 5.47
CA LEU A 72 -2.00 -0.37 4.33
C LEU A 72 -3.25 -0.02 3.50
N SER A 73 -3.07 0.02 2.18
CA SER A 73 -4.19 0.09 1.25
C SER A 73 -4.76 -1.32 1.05
N PHE A 74 -5.85 -1.64 1.73
CA PHE A 74 -6.58 -2.89 1.51
C PHE A 74 -7.28 -2.89 0.14
N PRO A 75 -7.46 -4.05 -0.52
CA PRO A 75 -7.10 -5.40 -0.06
C PRO A 75 -5.60 -5.72 -0.16
N GLN A 76 -5.13 -6.66 0.66
CA GLN A 76 -3.74 -7.15 0.67
C GLN A 76 -3.72 -8.69 0.58
N SER A 77 -2.68 -9.29 0.02
CA SER A 77 -2.54 -10.75 0.06
C SER A 77 -2.14 -11.22 1.48
N TYR A 78 -2.48 -12.45 1.81
CA TYR A 78 -2.03 -13.10 3.04
C TYR A 78 -0.50 -13.02 3.21
N ASP A 79 0.26 -13.27 2.14
CA ASP A 79 1.72 -13.21 2.18
C ASP A 79 2.22 -11.79 2.46
N ALA A 80 1.55 -10.75 1.94
CA ALA A 80 1.90 -9.37 2.21
C ALA A 80 1.64 -8.97 3.67
N ILE A 81 0.54 -9.44 4.26
CA ILE A 81 0.25 -9.24 5.68
C ILE A 81 1.26 -9.97 6.55
N SER A 82 1.42 -11.29 6.34
CA SER A 82 2.29 -12.12 7.17
C SER A 82 3.78 -11.78 7.04
N SER A 83 4.24 -11.32 5.88
CA SER A 83 5.62 -10.82 5.72
C SER A 83 5.88 -9.54 6.49
N ARG A 84 4.83 -8.75 6.79
CA ARG A 84 4.94 -7.45 7.46
C ARG A 84 4.67 -7.52 8.95
N LEU A 85 3.73 -8.35 9.38
CA LEU A 85 3.27 -8.47 10.77
C LEU A 85 3.71 -9.77 11.45
N GLY A 86 4.33 -10.69 10.69
CA GLY A 86 4.58 -12.04 11.16
C GLY A 86 3.30 -12.88 11.27
N PHE A 87 3.40 -13.96 12.04
CA PHE A 87 2.30 -14.87 12.28
C PHE A 87 1.41 -14.38 13.43
N PRO A 88 0.08 -14.65 13.38
CA PRO A 88 -0.82 -14.21 14.43
C PRO A 88 -0.69 -15.06 15.70
N ALA A 89 -1.18 -14.51 16.82
CA ALA A 89 -1.28 -15.26 18.07
C ALA A 89 -2.41 -16.30 17.99
N LYS A 90 -3.54 -15.90 17.37
CA LYS A 90 -4.68 -16.79 17.13
C LYS A 90 -5.21 -16.65 15.71
N ARG A 91 -5.83 -17.70 15.20
CA ARG A 91 -6.44 -17.73 13.87
C ARG A 91 -7.76 -18.48 13.90
N ASP A 92 -8.73 -18.01 13.13
CA ASP A 92 -9.89 -18.79 12.72
C ASP A 92 -10.05 -18.82 11.19
N ALA A 93 -11.21 -19.25 10.69
CA ALA A 93 -11.46 -19.37 9.27
C ALA A 93 -11.57 -18.02 8.54
N ALA A 94 -11.77 -16.92 9.26
CA ALA A 94 -12.05 -15.60 8.69
C ALA A 94 -11.05 -14.53 9.12
N ALA A 95 -10.25 -14.75 10.16
CA ALA A 95 -9.37 -13.72 10.69
C ALA A 95 -8.09 -14.22 11.36
N ASP A 96 -7.10 -13.34 11.32
CA ASP A 96 -5.86 -13.39 12.09
C ASP A 96 -5.95 -12.42 13.26
N TYR A 97 -5.57 -12.88 14.45
CA TYR A 97 -5.63 -12.10 15.68
C TYR A 97 -4.24 -11.91 16.28
N TYR A 98 -3.88 -10.66 16.50
CA TYR A 98 -2.63 -10.24 17.11
C TYR A 98 -2.89 -9.46 18.39
N GLN A 99 -1.99 -9.55 19.36
CA GLN A 99 -2.05 -8.75 20.59
C GLN A 99 -1.14 -7.53 20.44
N VAL A 100 -1.57 -6.34 20.86
CA VAL A 100 -0.70 -5.16 20.79
C VAL A 100 0.22 -5.12 22.01
N GLU A 101 1.52 -5.00 21.77
CA GLU A 101 2.55 -5.01 22.82
C GLU A 101 2.28 -3.95 23.89
N GLY A 102 2.47 -4.31 25.15
CA GLY A 102 2.26 -3.40 26.28
C GLY A 102 0.80 -3.07 26.57
N THR A 103 -0.15 -3.70 25.88
CA THR A 103 -1.59 -3.49 26.07
C THR A 103 -2.36 -4.82 26.16
N ASN A 104 -3.64 -4.74 26.53
CA ASN A 104 -4.57 -5.86 26.42
C ASN A 104 -5.40 -5.82 25.12
N ASN A 105 -5.06 -4.90 24.21
CA ASN A 105 -5.82 -4.71 22.98
C ASN A 105 -5.44 -5.77 21.96
N TRP A 106 -6.43 -6.15 21.17
CA TRP A 106 -6.28 -7.08 20.07
C TRP A 106 -6.45 -6.36 18.74
N VAL A 107 -5.79 -6.89 17.73
CA VAL A 107 -5.95 -6.50 16.34
C VAL A 107 -6.44 -7.72 15.57
N ALA A 108 -7.50 -7.55 14.80
CA ALA A 108 -8.00 -8.56 13.87
C ALA A 108 -7.69 -8.11 12.44
N VAL A 109 -7.20 -9.01 11.60
CA VAL A 109 -7.13 -8.84 10.14
C VAL A 109 -8.09 -9.84 9.52
N TRP A 110 -9.10 -9.35 8.79
CA TRP A 110 -10.13 -10.21 8.18
C TRP A 110 -9.78 -10.58 6.75
N TYR A 111 -10.17 -11.79 6.37
CA TYR A 111 -9.88 -12.37 5.07
C TYR A 111 -11.14 -12.84 4.33
N ASN A 112 -11.10 -12.68 3.01
CA ASN A 112 -11.94 -13.41 2.07
C ASN A 112 -11.02 -14.35 1.26
N GLY A 113 -10.96 -15.62 1.68
CA GLY A 113 -9.97 -16.57 1.17
C GLY A 113 -8.55 -16.16 1.59
N ALA A 114 -7.64 -16.01 0.62
CA ALA A 114 -6.25 -15.59 0.87
C ALA A 114 -6.05 -14.06 0.80
N ILE A 115 -7.14 -13.28 0.74
CA ILE A 115 -7.10 -11.82 0.57
C ILE A 115 -7.59 -11.17 1.84
N ALA A 116 -6.71 -10.40 2.49
CA ALA A 116 -7.07 -9.54 3.61
C ALA A 116 -7.91 -8.37 3.09
N THR A 117 -9.08 -8.16 3.69
CA THR A 117 -10.05 -7.15 3.26
C THR A 117 -10.14 -5.94 4.19
N GLY A 118 -9.55 -6.04 5.39
CA GLY A 118 -9.50 -4.94 6.36
C GLY A 118 -8.94 -5.40 7.70
N TYR A 119 -8.92 -4.47 8.66
CA TYR A 119 -8.46 -4.71 10.02
C TYR A 119 -9.32 -3.98 11.05
N GLY A 120 -9.22 -4.39 12.31
CA GLY A 120 -9.93 -3.78 13.42
C GLY A 120 -9.14 -3.89 14.70
N ILE A 121 -9.44 -3.02 15.65
CA ILE A 121 -8.79 -2.95 16.95
C ILE A 121 -9.86 -3.18 18.00
N SER A 122 -9.55 -3.93 19.05
CA SER A 122 -10.50 -4.17 20.12
C SER A 122 -10.74 -2.89 20.93
N GLU A 123 -11.96 -2.76 21.44
CA GLU A 123 -12.32 -1.70 22.39
C GLU A 123 -11.70 -1.90 23.79
#